data_AF-A0A3C2AGI8-F1
#
_entry.id   AF-A0A3C2AGI8-F1
#
_cell.length_a   1.000
_cell.length_b   1.000
_cell.length_c   1.000
_cell.angle_alpha   90.00
_cell.angle_beta   90.00
_cell.angle_gamma   90.00
#
_symmetry.space_group_name_H-M   'P 1'
#
loop_
_entity.id
_entity.type
_entity.pdbx_description
1 polymer ?
#
loop_
_entity_poly.entity_id
_entity_poly.type
_entity_poly.pdbx_seq_one_letter_code
_entity_poly.pdbx_strand_id
1 'polypeptide(L)' 'ILKSKITAPFIFWDERLTTSEVNKMLINANVRRSKRREVADILSAQLILQGYLDRKRAKCNYE' A
#
# COMPACT_ATOMS: atom_id res chain seq x y z
N ILE A 1 -13.11 -2.52 16.94
CA ILE A 1 -12.08 -3.43 17.50
C ILE A 1 -10.70 -2.77 17.50
N LEU A 2 -10.15 -2.30 16.38
CA LEU A 2 -8.79 -1.71 16.36
C LEU A 2 -8.70 -0.41 17.17
N LYS A 3 -9.71 0.47 17.06
CA LYS A 3 -9.75 1.75 17.80
C LYS A 3 -9.71 1.60 19.33
N SER A 4 -10.17 0.46 19.87
CA SER A 4 -10.18 0.22 21.31
C SER A 4 -8.89 -0.44 21.83
N LYS A 5 -7.98 -0.86 20.93
CA LYS A 5 -6.74 -1.57 21.27
C LYS A 5 -5.47 -0.80 20.93
N ILE A 6 -5.55 0.24 20.11
CA ILE A 6 -4.41 0.99 19.61
C ILE A 6 -4.57 2.45 20.01
N THR A 7 -3.58 2.99 20.73
CA THR A 7 -3.53 4.39 21.17
C THR A 7 -2.94 5.33 20.12
N ALA A 8 -2.36 4.78 19.05
CA ALA A 8 -1.79 5.53 17.95
C ALA A 8 -2.88 6.21 17.08
N PRO A 9 -2.59 7.38 16.48
CA PRO A 9 -3.52 8.07 15.61
C PRO A 9 -3.83 7.23 14.36
N PHE A 10 -5.11 7.16 14.01
CA PHE A 10 -5.57 6.50 12.80
C PHE A 10 -5.65 7.52 11.66
N ILE A 11 -5.01 7.20 10.54
CA ILE A 11 -5.09 7.98 9.31
C ILE A 11 -5.81 7.14 8.28
N PHE A 12 -6.86 7.69 7.69
CA PHE A 12 -7.57 7.07 6.59
C PHE A 12 -6.85 7.38 5.28
N TRP A 13 -6.67 6.35 4.47
CA TRP A 13 -6.05 6.44 3.15
C TRP A 13 -6.95 5.75 2.14
N ASP A 14 -7.06 6.32 0.94
CA ASP A 14 -7.83 5.72 -0.15
C ASP A 14 -6.94 4.72 -0.91
N GLU A 15 -7.32 3.43 -0.89
CA GLU A 15 -6.55 2.32 -1.47
C GLU A 15 -6.90 2.05 -2.95
N ARG A 16 -7.68 2.91 -3.61
CA ARG A 16 -8.10 2.69 -5.00
C ARG A 16 -6.93 2.31 -5.91
N LEU A 17 -7.18 1.30 -6.75
CA LEU A 17 -6.27 0.75 -7.77
C LEU A 17 -5.03 0.00 -7.25
N THR A 18 -4.77 -0.05 -5.94
CA THR A 18 -3.57 -0.70 -5.38
C THR A 18 -3.43 -2.16 -5.82
N THR A 19 -4.50 -2.95 -5.73
CA THR A 19 -4.49 -4.35 -6.19
C THR A 19 -4.22 -4.49 -7.69
N SER A 20 -4.68 -3.54 -8.52
CA SER A 20 -4.43 -3.56 -9.96
C SER A 20 -2.96 -3.29 -10.26
N GLU A 21 -2.38 -2.28 -9.61
CA GLU A 21 -0.98 -1.90 -9.76
C GLU A 21 -0.03 -3.00 -9.27
N VAL A 22 -0.30 -3.64 -8.13
CA VAL A 22 0.46 -4.80 -7.65
C VAL A 22 0.43 -5.94 -8.65
N ASN A 23 -0.75 -6.26 -9.20
CA ASN A 23 -0.87 -7.32 -10.18
C ASN A 23 -0.08 -7.03 -11.47
N LYS A 24 -0.11 -5.77 -11.95
CA LYS A 24 0.69 -5.34 -13.10
C LYS A 24 2.19 -5.46 -12.80
N MET A 25 2.65 -4.99 -11.64
CA MET A 25 4.04 -5.13 -11.20
C MET A 25 4.50 -6.58 -11.20
N LEU A 26 3.69 -7.48 -10.62
CA LEU A 26 4.03 -8.90 -10.52
C LEU A 26 4.00 -9.61 -11.89
N ILE A 27 3.12 -9.20 -12.80
CA ILE A 27 3.11 -9.68 -14.18
C ILE A 27 4.39 -9.24 -14.89
N ASN A 28 4.76 -7.96 -14.77
CA ASN A 28 5.98 -7.41 -15.37
C ASN A 28 7.25 -8.05 -14.80
N ALA A 29 7.24 -8.42 -13.51
CA ALA A 29 8.32 -9.15 -12.85
C ALA A 29 8.31 -10.67 -13.16
N ASN A 30 7.48 -11.13 -14.10
CA ASN A 30 7.37 -12.52 -14.54
C ASN A 30 7.04 -13.52 -13.41
N VAL A 31 6.29 -13.07 -12.39
CA VAL A 31 5.89 -13.92 -11.25
C VAL A 31 4.73 -14.82 -11.66
N ARG A 32 4.91 -16.12 -11.46
CA ARG A 32 3.86 -17.13 -11.71
C ARG A 32 2.59 -16.79 -10.93
N ARG A 33 1.43 -16.96 -11.58
CA ARG A 33 0.11 -16.63 -11.02
C ARG A 33 -0.16 -17.27 -9.66
N SER A 34 0.34 -18.49 -9.42
CA SER A 34 0.23 -19.18 -8.13
C SER A 34 0.92 -18.43 -6.99
N LYS A 35 2.13 -17.91 -7.22
CA LYS A 35 2.89 -17.12 -6.24
C LYS A 35 2.37 -15.69 -6.11
N ARG A 36 1.70 -15.15 -7.13
CA ARG A 36 1.17 -13.77 -7.10
C ARG A 36 0.15 -13.55 -5.99
N ARG A 37 -0.76 -14.52 -5.73
CA ARG A 37 -1.75 -14.37 -4.65
C ARG A 37 -1.10 -14.28 -3.27
N GLU A 38 -0.05 -15.05 -3.06
CA GLU A 38 0.65 -15.09 -1.76
C GLU A 38 1.33 -13.74 -1.43
N VAL A 39 1.88 -13.07 -2.45
CA VAL A 39 2.62 -11.81 -2.26
C VAL A 39 1.79 -10.55 -2.48
N ALA A 40 0.60 -10.66 -3.08
CA ALA A 40 -0.21 -9.50 -3.47
C ALA A 40 -0.65 -8.65 -2.28
N ASP A 41 -1.05 -9.27 -1.17
CA ASP A 41 -1.55 -8.55 0.01
C ASP A 41 -0.44 -7.75 0.70
N ILE A 42 0.75 -8.34 0.82
CA ILE A 42 1.93 -7.69 1.39
C ILE A 42 2.33 -6.49 0.53
N LEU A 43 2.39 -6.67 -0.79
CA LEU A 43 2.74 -5.59 -1.72
C LEU A 43 1.69 -4.48 -1.72
N SER A 44 0.40 -4.82 -1.57
CA SER A 44 -0.66 -3.83 -1.47
C SER A 44 -0.49 -2.97 -0.21
N ALA A 45 -0.23 -3.59 0.95
CA ALA A 45 0.07 -2.86 2.18
C ALA A 45 1.31 -1.95 2.06
N GLN A 46 2.35 -2.43 1.37
CA GLN A 46 3.55 -1.63 1.10
C GLN A 46 3.25 -0.41 0.23
N LEU A 47 2.46 -0.57 -0.85
CA LEU A 47 2.11 0.54 -1.72
C LEU A 47 1.25 1.59 -1.02
N ILE A 48 0.32 1.19 -0.15
CA ILE A 48 -0.47 2.11 0.68
C ILE A 48 0.44 2.97 1.54
N LEU A 49 1.37 2.31 2.27
CA LEU A 49 2.31 3.01 3.13
C LEU A 49 3.21 3.95 2.32
N GLN A 50 3.71 3.48 1.18
CA GLN A 50 4.55 4.28 0.29
C GLN A 50 3.81 5.53 -0.19
N GLY A 51 2.56 5.39 -0.67
CA GLY A 51 1.74 6.53 -1.09
C GLY A 51 1.51 7.55 0.03
N TYR A 52 1.27 7.08 1.26
CA TYR A 52 1.14 7.96 2.42
C TYR A 52 2.45 8.73 2.71
N LEU A 53 3.59 8.03 2.72
CA LEU A 53 4.89 8.64 2.98
C LEU A 53 5.28 9.65 1.89
N ASP A 54 5.01 9.34 0.64
CA ASP A 54 5.32 10.23 -0.49
C ASP A 54 4.47 11.51 -0.44
N ARG A 55 3.18 11.41 -0.09
CA ARG A 55 2.35 12.60 0.16
C ARG A 55 2.87 13.43 1.32
N LYS A 56 3.29 12.78 2.42
CA LYS A 56 3.84 13.48 3.59
C LYS A 56 5.13 14.22 3.23
N ARG A 57 6.02 13.60 2.45
CA ARG A 57 7.23 14.22 1.92
C ARG A 57 6.91 15.40 1.01
N ALA A 58 5.96 15.24 0.08
CA ALA A 58 5.54 16.31 -0.81
C ALA A 58 5.05 17.53 -0.02
N LYS A 59 4.21 17.34 1.02
CA LYS A 59 3.73 18.44 1.88
C LYS A 59 4.88 19.21 2.55
N CYS A 60 5.91 18.50 3.02
CA CYS A 60 7.07 19.09 3.70
C CYS A 60 7.97 19.93 2.76
N ASN A 61 7.90 19.71 1.44
CA ASN A 61 8.71 20.44 0.46
C ASN A 61 8.05 21.76 -0.01
N TYR A 62 6.81 22.04 0.42
CA TYR A 62 6.08 23.28 0.11
C TYR A 62 5.85 24.16 1.36
N GLU A 63 6.44 23.79 2.50
CA GLU A 63 6.50 24.55 3.76
C GLU A 63 7.93 25.03 4.00
#